data_AF-A0A971KWX6-F1
#
_entry.id   AF-A0A971KWX6-F1
#
_cell.length_a   1.000
_cell.length_b   1.000
_cell.length_c   1.000
_cell.angle_alpha   90.00
_cell.angle_beta   90.00
_cell.angle_gamma   90.00
#
_symmetry.space_group_name_H-M   'P 1'
#
loop_
_entity.id
_entity.type
_entity.pdbx_description
1 polymer ?
#
loop_
_entity_poly.entity_id
_entity_poly.type
_entity_poly.pdbx_seq_one_letter_code
_entity_poly.pdbx_strand_id
1 'polypeptide(L)'
;IHERNAILYGDLYTTPDRPYEGQDGAVSAGKGKVIDLVIPVLILIVLCILGMLYTGGILEGENIINAFANCDASLGLSLGSSLALIIIIIYMMARKVLNFNECMKCFPEGFKAMVPAILILTFAWTLSGITGLLGADEYVSGIFKGSAANLLFLLPAIVFAVAVGMSFSTGTSWGTFGILLPIVTAIEGLGPELLVITVSACLAGAVCGDHCSPISDTTIMSSTGAMCNHINHVQTQLPYALTVAAVSFVGYIFAGFVKSAWIVLPVSLVLMLGVLYLIKLLTSDKEVSANGKATA
;
A
#
# COMPACT_ATOMS: atom_id res chain seq x y z
N ILE A 1 -10.00 22.77 -2.96
CA ILE A 1 -9.92 23.72 -4.11
C ILE A 1 -9.82 22.95 -5.42
N HIS A 2 -8.87 22.02 -5.58
CA HIS A 2 -8.77 21.13 -6.74
C HIS A 2 -10.09 20.43 -7.09
N GLU A 3 -10.71 19.71 -6.14
CA GLU A 3 -11.99 19.02 -6.37
C GLU A 3 -13.13 19.97 -6.78
N ARG A 4 -13.22 21.13 -6.12
CA ARG A 4 -14.24 22.14 -6.41
C ARG A 4 -14.05 22.77 -7.80
N ASN A 5 -12.80 23.00 -8.21
CA ASN A 5 -12.50 23.59 -9.52
C ASN A 5 -12.72 22.58 -10.66
N ALA A 6 -12.43 21.31 -10.43
CA ALA A 6 -12.78 20.23 -11.37
C ALA A 6 -14.30 20.13 -11.56
N ILE A 7 -15.09 20.17 -10.48
CA ILE A 7 -16.55 20.05 -10.54
C ILE A 7 -17.23 21.30 -11.16
N LEU A 8 -16.81 22.50 -10.76
CA LEU A 8 -17.50 23.74 -11.14
C LEU A 8 -16.98 24.37 -12.44
N TYR A 9 -15.69 24.21 -12.74
CA TYR A 9 -15.04 24.93 -13.85
C TYR A 9 -14.40 24.01 -14.88
N GLY A 10 -14.47 22.68 -14.69
CA GLY A 10 -13.82 21.71 -15.58
C GLY A 10 -12.29 21.82 -15.60
N ASP A 11 -11.71 22.55 -14.65
CA ASP A 11 -10.27 22.77 -14.54
C ASP A 11 -9.62 21.60 -13.79
N LEU A 12 -9.00 20.71 -14.55
CA LEU A 12 -8.30 19.53 -14.04
C LEU A 12 -6.86 19.83 -13.56
N TYR A 13 -6.29 20.97 -13.96
CA TYR A 13 -4.87 21.28 -13.81
C TYR A 13 -4.61 22.48 -12.90
N THR A 14 -5.48 22.73 -11.91
CA THR A 14 -5.56 23.89 -10.98
C THR A 14 -4.24 24.45 -10.39
N THR A 15 -3.08 23.83 -10.64
CA THR A 15 -1.71 24.33 -10.40
C THR A 15 -1.19 25.32 -11.46
N PRO A 16 -0.37 26.31 -11.07
CA PRO A 16 0.29 27.26 -11.99
C PRO A 16 1.25 26.60 -12.99
N ASP A 17 1.99 25.57 -12.54
CA ASP A 17 3.06 24.95 -13.33
C ASP A 17 2.54 24.08 -14.49
N ARG A 18 1.24 23.73 -14.45
CA ARG A 18 0.50 22.92 -15.45
C ARG A 18 1.37 21.90 -16.22
N PRO A 19 2.10 21.00 -15.51
CA PRO A 19 3.16 20.19 -16.13
C PRO A 19 2.68 19.21 -17.22
N TYR A 20 1.36 18.97 -17.28
CA TYR A 20 0.71 18.07 -18.22
C TYR A 20 -0.29 18.80 -19.15
N GLU A 21 -0.39 20.13 -19.08
CA GLU A 21 -1.25 20.89 -20.00
C GLU A 21 -0.76 20.72 -21.45
N GLY A 22 -1.66 20.29 -22.33
CA GLY A 22 -1.33 19.97 -23.72
C GLY A 22 -0.72 18.57 -23.94
N GLN A 23 -0.47 17.80 -22.88
CA GLN A 23 -0.16 16.36 -23.01
C GLN A 23 -1.42 15.50 -23.23
N ASP A 24 -2.60 16.10 -23.21
CA ASP A 24 -3.85 15.53 -23.76
C ASP A 24 -3.76 15.28 -25.28
N GLY A 25 -2.66 15.71 -25.91
CA GLY A 25 -2.34 15.53 -27.32
C GLY A 25 -2.25 14.08 -27.76
N ALA A 26 -3.36 13.61 -28.34
CA ALA A 26 -3.48 12.48 -29.26
C ALA A 26 -2.81 11.18 -28.80
N VAL A 27 -3.44 10.50 -27.82
CA VAL A 27 -3.43 9.04 -27.86
C VAL A 27 -4.08 8.68 -29.19
N SER A 28 -3.26 8.32 -30.19
CA SER A 28 -3.74 7.69 -31.42
C SER A 28 -4.76 6.65 -30.98
N ALA A 29 -6.01 6.82 -31.39
CA ALA A 29 -7.10 5.93 -31.04
C ALA A 29 -6.75 4.54 -31.57
N GLY A 30 -5.98 3.79 -30.79
CA GLY A 30 -5.62 2.42 -31.06
C GLY A 30 -6.85 1.55 -30.89
N LYS A 31 -6.74 0.28 -31.28
CA LYS A 31 -7.80 -0.71 -31.07
C LYS A 31 -7.95 -1.14 -29.60
N GLY A 32 -7.19 -0.54 -28.68
CA GLY A 32 -7.15 -0.90 -27.27
C GLY A 32 -8.46 -0.55 -26.57
N LYS A 33 -9.01 -1.51 -25.84
CA LYS A 33 -10.19 -1.35 -24.98
C LYS A 33 -9.77 -1.58 -23.52
N VAL A 34 -10.59 -1.14 -22.56
CA VAL A 34 -10.37 -1.39 -21.12
C VAL A 34 -10.15 -2.88 -20.82
N ILE A 35 -10.79 -3.76 -21.58
CA ILE A 35 -10.62 -5.22 -21.47
C ILE A 35 -9.19 -5.68 -21.74
N ASP A 36 -8.45 -4.96 -22.60
CA ASP A 36 -7.05 -5.25 -22.92
C ASP A 36 -6.09 -4.79 -21.80
N LEU A 37 -6.58 -4.09 -20.78
CA LEU A 37 -5.85 -3.86 -19.52
C LEU A 37 -6.29 -4.84 -18.43
N VAL A 38 -7.60 -5.09 -18.30
CA VAL A 38 -8.15 -5.95 -17.23
C VAL A 38 -7.78 -7.42 -17.42
N ILE A 39 -7.86 -7.96 -18.64
CA ILE A 39 -7.56 -9.38 -18.91
C ILE A 39 -6.10 -9.73 -18.53
N PRO A 40 -5.08 -8.98 -18.97
CA PRO A 40 -3.70 -9.24 -18.56
C PRO A 40 -3.48 -9.27 -17.05
N VAL A 41 -4.11 -8.35 -16.32
CA VAL A 41 -4.00 -8.30 -14.85
C VAL A 41 -4.64 -9.55 -14.22
N LEU A 42 -5.80 -9.97 -14.71
CA LEU A 42 -6.44 -11.20 -14.22
C LEU A 42 -5.61 -12.44 -14.54
N ILE A 43 -5.06 -12.54 -15.75
CA ILE A 43 -4.16 -13.64 -16.16
C ILE A 43 -2.95 -13.70 -15.22
N LEU A 44 -2.33 -12.56 -14.93
CA LEU A 44 -1.19 -12.47 -14.02
C LEU A 44 -1.56 -12.95 -12.61
N ILE A 45 -2.64 -12.43 -12.02
CA ILE A 45 -3.07 -12.81 -10.67
C ILE A 45 -3.35 -14.31 -10.58
N VAL A 46 -4.13 -14.85 -11.54
CA VAL A 46 -4.50 -16.27 -11.53
C VAL A 46 -3.27 -17.15 -11.68
N LEU A 47 -2.36 -16.84 -12.61
CA LEU A 47 -1.17 -17.65 -12.83
C LEU A 47 -0.15 -17.53 -11.71
N CYS A 48 -0.04 -16.37 -11.05
CA CYS A 48 0.75 -16.22 -9.82
C CYS A 48 0.18 -17.07 -8.67
N ILE A 49 -1.14 -17.08 -8.47
CA ILE A 49 -1.78 -17.94 -7.46
C ILE A 49 -1.56 -19.42 -7.79
N LEU A 50 -1.76 -19.82 -9.05
CA LEU A 50 -1.52 -21.21 -9.49
C LEU A 50 -0.05 -21.59 -9.36
N GLY A 51 0.88 -20.68 -9.65
CA GLY A 51 2.32 -20.89 -9.46
C GLY A 51 2.68 -21.11 -8.00
N MET A 52 2.12 -20.32 -7.08
CA MET A 52 2.28 -20.51 -5.63
C MET A 52 1.67 -21.84 -5.15
N LEU A 53 0.46 -22.20 -5.62
CA LEU A 53 -0.14 -23.49 -5.27
C LEU A 53 0.66 -24.68 -5.82
N TYR A 54 1.24 -24.54 -7.02
CA TYR A 54 2.10 -25.55 -7.63
C TYR A 54 3.37 -25.78 -6.81
N THR A 55 4.09 -24.71 -6.45
CA THR A 55 5.29 -24.83 -5.60
C THR A 55 4.97 -25.29 -4.18
N GLY A 56 3.72 -25.10 -3.74
CA GLY A 56 3.17 -25.60 -2.49
C GLY A 56 2.77 -27.08 -2.46
N GLY A 57 2.95 -27.83 -3.56
CA GLY A 57 2.67 -29.28 -3.57
C GLY A 57 1.18 -29.62 -3.75
N ILE A 58 0.36 -28.74 -4.33
CA ILE A 58 -1.07 -29.06 -4.60
C ILE A 58 -1.25 -30.28 -5.51
N LEU A 59 -0.27 -30.57 -6.38
CA LEU A 59 -0.27 -31.76 -7.23
C LEU A 59 0.18 -33.03 -6.49
N GLU A 60 0.76 -32.88 -5.30
CA GLU A 60 1.22 -33.97 -4.43
C GLU A 60 0.13 -34.39 -3.43
N GLY A 61 -1.05 -33.77 -3.49
CA GLY A 61 -2.23 -34.11 -2.69
C GLY A 61 -2.52 -33.16 -1.52
N GLU A 62 -1.80 -32.05 -1.41
CA GLU A 62 -2.05 -31.04 -0.38
C GLU A 62 -3.34 -30.25 -0.61
N ASN A 63 -3.99 -29.84 0.47
CA ASN A 63 -5.15 -28.95 0.41
C ASN A 63 -4.72 -27.54 0.00
N ILE A 64 -5.62 -26.76 -0.62
CA ILE A 64 -5.35 -25.39 -1.11
C ILE A 64 -4.70 -24.50 -0.03
N ILE A 65 -5.18 -24.58 1.22
CA ILE A 65 -4.65 -23.77 2.33
C ILE A 65 -3.22 -24.20 2.68
N ASN A 66 -2.95 -25.50 2.77
CA ASN A 66 -1.63 -26.02 3.10
C ASN A 66 -0.64 -25.78 1.97
N ALA A 67 -1.05 -25.97 0.72
CA ALA A 67 -0.24 -25.68 -0.43
C ALA A 67 0.13 -24.20 -0.49
N PHE A 68 -0.84 -23.31 -0.23
CA PHE A 68 -0.55 -21.88 -0.19
C PHE A 68 0.37 -21.50 0.98
N ALA A 69 0.19 -22.12 2.16
CA ALA A 69 1.02 -21.85 3.33
C ALA A 69 2.46 -22.34 3.18
N ASN A 70 2.66 -23.48 2.51
CA ASN A 70 3.97 -24.10 2.31
C ASN A 70 4.63 -23.72 0.97
N CYS A 71 4.08 -22.76 0.23
CA CYS A 71 4.62 -22.41 -1.07
C CYS A 71 5.98 -21.72 -0.97
N ASP A 72 6.86 -22.02 -1.94
CA ASP A 72 7.96 -21.12 -2.25
C ASP A 72 7.40 -19.95 -3.05
N ALA A 73 7.20 -18.81 -2.38
CA ALA A 73 6.68 -17.60 -2.99
C ALA A 73 7.59 -17.05 -4.09
N SER A 74 8.92 -17.19 -3.95
CA SER A 74 9.88 -16.66 -4.92
C SER A 74 9.80 -17.44 -6.23
N LEU A 75 9.82 -18.77 -6.16
CA LEU A 75 9.69 -19.64 -7.32
C LEU A 75 8.26 -19.57 -7.91
N GLY A 76 7.23 -19.57 -7.06
CA GLY A 76 5.84 -19.57 -7.47
C GLY A 76 5.45 -18.29 -8.23
N LEU A 77 5.85 -17.13 -7.71
CA LEU A 77 5.63 -15.84 -8.38
C LEU A 77 6.45 -15.73 -9.67
N SER A 78 7.70 -16.20 -9.69
CA SER A 78 8.56 -16.17 -10.88
C SER A 78 7.99 -17.02 -12.02
N LEU A 79 7.57 -18.26 -11.73
CA LEU A 79 6.95 -19.16 -12.71
C LEU A 79 5.61 -18.60 -13.21
N GLY A 80 4.74 -18.16 -12.30
CA GLY A 80 3.43 -17.62 -12.64
C GLY A 80 3.52 -16.35 -13.49
N SER A 81 4.41 -15.41 -13.13
CA SER A 81 4.60 -14.16 -13.87
C SER A 81 5.27 -14.38 -15.24
N SER A 82 6.23 -15.30 -15.34
CA SER A 82 6.87 -15.66 -16.61
C SER A 82 5.87 -16.26 -17.60
N LEU A 83 5.01 -17.17 -17.13
CA LEU A 83 3.96 -17.77 -17.95
C LEU A 83 2.89 -16.75 -18.33
N ALA A 84 2.49 -15.89 -17.39
CA ALA A 84 1.54 -14.80 -17.64
C ALA A 84 2.05 -13.86 -18.73
N LEU A 85 3.32 -13.46 -18.66
CA LEU A 85 3.93 -12.60 -19.67
C LEU A 85 3.83 -13.18 -21.08
N ILE A 86 4.16 -14.47 -21.24
CA ILE A 86 4.08 -15.16 -22.54
C ILE A 86 2.63 -15.13 -23.05
N ILE A 87 1.67 -15.47 -22.21
CA ILE A 87 0.25 -15.50 -22.57
C ILE A 87 -0.26 -14.09 -22.90
N ILE A 88 0.15 -13.06 -22.17
CA ILE A 88 -0.23 -11.67 -22.41
C ILE A 88 0.31 -11.18 -23.76
N ILE A 89 1.56 -11.51 -24.10
CA ILE A 89 2.14 -11.18 -25.40
C ILE A 89 1.32 -11.83 -26.53
N ILE A 90 0.99 -13.12 -26.40
CA ILE A 90 0.16 -13.84 -27.37
C ILE A 90 -1.23 -13.20 -27.48
N TYR A 91 -1.86 -12.86 -26.35
CA TYR A 91 -3.16 -12.20 -26.31
C TYR A 91 -3.15 -10.84 -27.03
N MET A 92 -2.15 -9.99 -26.75
CA MET A 92 -2.02 -8.66 -27.37
C MET A 92 -1.81 -8.75 -28.88
N MET A 93 -1.03 -9.74 -29.33
CA MET A 93 -0.80 -10.01 -30.75
C MET A 93 -2.05 -10.58 -31.43
N ALA A 94 -2.76 -11.51 -30.81
CA ALA A 94 -4.00 -12.09 -31.34
C ALA A 94 -5.10 -11.04 -31.50
N ARG A 95 -5.18 -10.10 -30.55
CA ARG A 95 -6.09 -8.95 -30.59
C ARG A 95 -5.63 -7.86 -31.57
N LYS A 96 -4.39 -7.94 -32.08
CA LYS A 96 -3.77 -6.95 -32.96
C LYS A 96 -3.81 -5.54 -32.36
N VAL A 97 -3.65 -5.47 -31.03
CA VAL A 97 -3.56 -4.20 -30.28
C VAL A 97 -2.12 -3.71 -30.29
N LEU A 98 -1.17 -4.64 -30.13
CA LEU A 98 0.27 -4.39 -30.23
C LEU A 98 0.92 -5.44 -31.16
N ASN A 99 1.91 -4.99 -31.93
CA ASN A 99 2.77 -5.88 -32.71
C ASN A 99 3.88 -6.47 -31.82
N PHE A 100 4.50 -7.57 -32.26
CA PHE A 100 5.57 -8.23 -31.50
C PHE A 100 6.71 -7.29 -31.13
N ASN A 101 7.15 -6.43 -32.06
CA ASN A 101 8.18 -5.42 -31.80
C ASN A 101 7.77 -4.40 -30.73
N GLU A 102 6.49 -4.07 -30.63
CA GLU A 102 5.98 -3.14 -29.60
C GLU A 102 5.94 -3.86 -28.25
N CYS A 103 5.45 -5.10 -28.20
CA CYS A 103 5.49 -5.93 -26.99
C CYS A 103 6.91 -6.10 -26.45
N MET A 104 7.88 -6.38 -27.33
CA MET A 104 9.30 -6.55 -26.95
C MET A 104 9.96 -5.24 -26.51
N LYS A 105 9.48 -4.08 -26.97
CA LYS A 105 9.93 -2.77 -26.46
C LYS A 105 9.37 -2.47 -25.07
N CYS A 106 8.13 -2.90 -24.78
CA CYS A 106 7.53 -2.71 -23.46
C CYS A 106 8.24 -3.51 -22.35
N PHE A 107 8.83 -4.68 -22.68
CA PHE A 107 9.52 -5.52 -21.71
C PHE A 107 10.68 -4.81 -20.97
N PRO A 108 11.70 -4.24 -21.66
CA PRO A 108 12.78 -3.51 -20.99
C PRO A 108 12.30 -2.21 -20.34
N GLU A 109 11.30 -1.53 -20.90
CA GLU A 109 10.71 -0.34 -20.27
C GLU A 109 10.04 -0.67 -18.93
N GLY A 110 9.33 -1.80 -18.85
CA GLY A 110 8.77 -2.30 -17.60
C GLY A 110 9.84 -2.60 -16.56
N PHE A 111 10.97 -3.21 -16.96
CA PHE A 111 12.08 -3.44 -16.05
C PHE A 111 12.71 -2.13 -15.56
N LYS A 112 12.97 -1.17 -16.46
CA LYS A 112 13.52 0.16 -16.10
C LYS A 112 12.64 0.89 -15.09
N ALA A 113 11.31 0.80 -15.25
CA ALA A 113 10.36 1.39 -14.31
C ALA A 113 10.45 0.79 -12.90
N MET A 114 10.88 -0.47 -12.76
CA MET A 114 11.02 -1.17 -11.47
C MET A 114 12.41 -1.03 -10.83
N VAL A 115 13.44 -0.58 -11.57
CA VAL A 115 14.81 -0.43 -11.05
C VAL A 115 14.89 0.39 -9.75
N PRO A 116 14.22 1.56 -9.62
CA PRO A 116 14.26 2.34 -8.39
C PRO A 116 13.74 1.56 -7.17
N ALA A 117 12.61 0.85 -7.32
CA ALA A 117 12.02 0.05 -6.25
C ALA A 117 12.95 -1.08 -5.81
N ILE A 118 13.56 -1.80 -6.76
CA ILE A 118 14.53 -2.88 -6.46
C ILE A 118 15.74 -2.35 -5.67
N LEU A 119 16.27 -1.19 -6.05
CA LEU A 119 17.39 -0.56 -5.34
C LEU A 119 17.01 -0.15 -3.91
N ILE A 120 15.83 0.45 -3.73
CA ILE A 120 15.32 0.82 -2.40
C ILE A 120 15.16 -0.43 -1.52
N LEU A 121 14.54 -1.49 -2.03
CA LEU A 121 14.38 -2.75 -1.31
C LEU A 121 15.72 -3.38 -0.91
N THR A 122 16.69 -3.37 -1.83
CA THR A 122 18.04 -3.88 -1.58
C THR A 122 18.74 -3.09 -0.47
N PHE A 123 18.66 -1.76 -0.51
CA PHE A 123 19.25 -0.91 0.53
C PHE A 123 18.51 -1.03 1.86
N ALA A 124 17.19 -1.15 1.85
CA ALA A 124 16.40 -1.35 3.07
C ALA A 124 16.73 -2.68 3.74
N TRP A 125 16.90 -3.76 2.97
CA TRP A 125 17.30 -5.04 3.53
C TRP A 125 18.73 -5.02 4.08
N THR A 126 19.63 -4.32 3.38
CA THR A 126 21.00 -4.10 3.87
C THR A 126 21.01 -3.29 5.17
N LEU A 127 20.22 -2.22 5.25
CA LEU A 127 20.07 -1.41 6.46
C LEU A 127 19.48 -2.23 7.60
N SER A 128 18.44 -3.03 7.34
CA SER A 128 17.86 -3.95 8.32
C SER A 128 18.89 -4.95 8.85
N GLY A 129 19.73 -5.51 7.97
CA GLY A 129 20.81 -6.42 8.36
C GLY A 129 21.84 -5.72 9.26
N ILE A 130 22.25 -4.50 8.89
CA ILE A 130 23.18 -3.69 9.70
C ILE A 130 22.54 -3.33 11.05
N THR A 131 21.28 -2.90 11.07
CA THR A 131 20.55 -2.56 12.31
C THR A 131 20.40 -3.78 13.23
N GLY A 132 20.18 -4.98 12.68
CA GLY A 132 20.23 -6.23 13.45
C GLY A 132 21.62 -6.51 14.04
N LEU A 133 22.70 -6.32 13.26
CA LEU A 133 24.07 -6.49 13.75
C LEU A 133 24.47 -5.49 14.85
N LEU A 134 23.85 -4.30 14.87
CA LEU A 134 24.04 -3.31 15.94
C LEU A 134 23.29 -3.67 17.24
N GLY A 135 22.52 -4.77 17.28
CA GLY A 135 21.75 -5.16 18.45
C GLY A 135 20.52 -4.29 18.67
N ALA A 136 19.91 -3.75 17.61
CA ALA A 136 18.70 -2.95 17.74
C ALA A 136 17.51 -3.77 18.28
N ASP A 137 17.46 -5.05 17.94
CA ASP A 137 16.55 -6.05 18.51
C ASP A 137 16.77 -6.20 20.02
N GLU A 138 18.02 -6.32 20.49
CA GLU A 138 18.35 -6.37 21.92
C GLU A 138 18.08 -5.04 22.65
N TYR A 139 18.37 -3.90 22.00
CA TYR A 139 18.09 -2.58 22.56
C TYR A 139 16.58 -2.34 22.74
N VAL A 140 15.80 -2.65 21.71
CA VAL A 140 14.34 -2.54 21.75
C VAL A 140 13.77 -3.55 22.75
N SER A 141 14.20 -4.81 22.69
CA SER A 141 13.85 -5.85 23.67
C SER A 141 14.18 -5.42 25.10
N GLY A 142 15.32 -4.78 25.34
CA GLY A 142 15.74 -4.26 26.65
C GLY A 142 14.83 -3.12 27.15
N ILE A 143 14.44 -2.20 26.28
CA ILE A 143 13.46 -1.13 26.61
C ILE A 143 12.10 -1.74 26.99
N PHE A 144 11.62 -2.73 26.24
CA PHE A 144 10.33 -3.38 26.49
C PHE A 144 10.37 -4.36 27.67
N LYS A 145 11.50 -5.02 27.95
CA LYS A 145 11.70 -5.86 29.14
C LYS A 145 11.77 -5.00 30.42
N GLY A 146 12.39 -3.83 30.36
CA GLY A 146 12.46 -2.88 31.48
C GLY A 146 11.17 -2.10 31.71
N SER A 147 10.36 -1.94 30.67
CA SER A 147 9.06 -1.26 30.69
C SER A 147 7.94 -2.24 30.31
N ALA A 148 7.37 -2.87 31.34
CA ALA A 148 5.94 -3.13 31.46
C ALA A 148 5.31 -4.44 30.95
N ALA A 149 4.86 -5.25 31.92
CA ALA A 149 3.66 -6.08 31.76
C ALA A 149 2.40 -5.27 31.40
N ASN A 150 2.36 -3.97 31.73
CA ASN A 150 1.21 -3.08 31.50
C ASN A 150 1.20 -2.37 30.13
N LEU A 151 2.29 -2.41 29.36
CA LEU A 151 2.40 -1.72 28.06
C LEU A 151 2.28 -2.68 26.87
N LEU A 152 2.32 -4.01 27.13
CA LEU A 152 2.13 -5.04 26.11
C LEU A 152 0.80 -4.88 25.37
N PHE A 153 -0.27 -4.43 26.05
CA PHE A 153 -1.57 -4.18 25.42
C PHE A 153 -1.56 -2.94 24.49
N LEU A 154 -0.59 -2.03 24.64
CA LEU A 154 -0.43 -0.86 23.76
C LEU A 154 0.57 -1.12 22.63
N LEU A 155 1.27 -2.25 22.66
CA LEU A 155 2.30 -2.60 21.69
C LEU A 155 1.82 -2.50 20.24
N PRO A 156 0.62 -3.01 19.85
CA PRO A 156 0.14 -2.83 18.48
C PRO A 156 0.00 -1.35 18.06
N ALA A 157 -0.48 -0.49 18.95
CA ALA A 157 -0.65 0.93 18.66
C ALA A 157 0.69 1.65 18.52
N ILE A 158 1.66 1.34 19.38
CA ILE A 158 3.02 1.89 19.31
C ILE A 158 3.69 1.46 18.01
N VAL A 159 3.65 0.17 17.70
CA VAL A 159 4.23 -0.39 16.47
C VAL A 159 3.57 0.22 15.23
N PHE A 160 2.24 0.39 15.22
CA PHE A 160 1.54 1.08 14.15
C PHE A 160 2.07 2.51 13.95
N ALA A 161 2.16 3.31 15.03
CA ALA A 161 2.61 4.69 14.95
C ALA A 161 4.07 4.81 14.47
N VAL A 162 4.95 3.94 14.97
CA VAL A 162 6.35 3.88 14.52
C VAL A 162 6.42 3.48 13.05
N ALA A 163 5.66 2.47 12.62
CA ALA A 163 5.62 2.02 11.24
C ALA A 163 5.11 3.11 10.28
N VAL A 164 4.07 3.86 10.66
CA VAL A 164 3.58 5.01 9.87
C VAL A 164 4.67 6.07 9.73
N GLY A 165 5.29 6.50 10.82
CA GLY A 165 6.30 7.57 10.80
C GLY A 165 7.56 7.16 10.03
N MET A 166 8.01 5.92 10.23
CA MET A 166 9.16 5.35 9.55
C MET A 166 8.91 5.20 8.05
N SER A 167 7.78 4.61 7.66
CA SER A 167 7.46 4.39 6.26
C SER A 167 7.16 5.69 5.52
N PHE A 168 6.52 6.67 6.17
CA PHE A 168 6.35 8.02 5.63
C PHE A 168 7.70 8.69 5.34
N SER A 169 8.66 8.54 6.26
CA SER A 169 9.98 9.18 6.16
C SER A 169 10.93 8.47 5.20
N THR A 170 10.76 7.16 5.00
CA THR A 170 11.60 6.34 4.10
C THR A 170 10.98 6.16 2.71
N GLY A 171 9.67 6.37 2.57
CA GLY A 171 8.92 6.16 1.33
C GLY A 171 8.85 4.69 0.90
N THR A 172 8.89 3.75 1.86
CA THR A 172 8.80 2.32 1.53
C THR A 172 8.08 1.52 2.61
N SER A 173 7.03 0.80 2.22
CA SER A 173 6.31 -0.14 3.08
C SER A 173 7.15 -1.40 3.36
N TRP A 174 7.70 -2.01 2.31
CA TRP A 174 8.53 -3.21 2.40
C TRP A 174 9.81 -3.04 3.21
N GLY A 175 10.50 -1.90 3.09
CA GLY A 175 11.69 -1.62 3.91
C GLY A 175 11.35 -1.54 5.40
N THR A 176 10.21 -0.93 5.71
CA THR A 176 9.69 -0.85 7.07
C THR A 176 9.29 -2.23 7.61
N PHE A 177 8.71 -3.11 6.77
CA PHE A 177 8.43 -4.50 7.15
C PHE A 177 9.71 -5.27 7.47
N GLY A 178 10.73 -5.13 6.62
CA GLY A 178 12.03 -5.79 6.81
C GLY A 178 12.66 -5.42 8.15
N ILE A 179 12.53 -4.16 8.58
CA ILE A 179 13.10 -3.67 9.84
C ILE A 179 12.24 -4.04 11.05
N LEU A 180 10.92 -3.82 10.99
CA LEU A 180 10.05 -3.94 12.15
C LEU A 180 9.57 -5.37 12.42
N LEU A 181 9.36 -6.21 11.40
CA LEU A 181 8.83 -7.56 11.62
C LEU A 181 9.78 -8.44 12.45
N PRO A 182 11.09 -8.52 12.17
CA PRO A 182 12.02 -9.29 13.01
C PRO A 182 12.00 -8.82 14.46
N ILE A 183 12.00 -7.50 14.68
CA ILE A 183 11.95 -6.88 16.01
C ILE A 183 10.68 -7.30 16.75
N VAL A 184 9.52 -7.18 16.11
CA VAL A 184 8.22 -7.55 16.71
C VAL A 184 8.16 -9.05 17.03
N THR A 185 8.65 -9.90 16.13
CA THR A 185 8.65 -11.36 16.34
C THR A 185 9.65 -11.84 17.37
N ALA A 186 10.71 -11.07 17.64
CA ALA A 186 11.71 -11.38 18.65
C ALA A 186 11.28 -11.00 20.09
N ILE A 187 10.13 -10.34 20.26
CA ILE A 187 9.62 -9.97 21.59
C ILE A 187 9.09 -11.23 22.29
N GLU A 188 9.89 -11.75 23.22
CA GLU A 188 9.54 -12.89 24.06
C GLU A 188 8.34 -12.57 24.96
N GLY A 189 7.41 -13.53 25.11
CA GLY A 189 6.26 -13.41 26.02
C GLY A 189 4.98 -12.83 25.39
N LEU A 190 4.97 -12.52 24.09
CA LEU A 190 3.72 -12.26 23.37
C LEU A 190 2.92 -13.56 23.18
N GLY A 191 1.67 -13.56 23.63
CA GLY A 191 0.71 -14.58 23.23
C GLY A 191 0.48 -14.56 21.71
N PRO A 192 0.15 -15.70 21.08
CA PRO A 192 -0.03 -15.81 19.62
C PRO A 192 -0.97 -14.76 19.04
N GLU A 193 -2.05 -14.43 19.75
CA GLU A 193 -3.06 -13.46 19.32
C GLU A 193 -2.48 -12.06 19.27
N LEU A 194 -1.71 -11.67 20.30
CA LEU A 194 -1.10 -10.34 20.38
C LEU A 194 0.02 -10.17 19.35
N LEU A 195 0.74 -11.26 19.04
CA LEU A 195 1.76 -11.27 17.99
C LEU A 195 1.13 -11.01 16.62
N VAL A 196 0.05 -11.74 16.27
CA VAL A 196 -0.67 -11.54 15.01
C VAL A 196 -1.21 -10.11 14.90
N ILE A 197 -1.77 -9.56 15.98
CA ILE A 197 -2.27 -8.18 15.99
C ILE A 197 -1.14 -7.17 15.80
N THR A 198 0.01 -7.38 16.46
CA THR A 198 1.16 -6.47 16.37
C THR A 198 1.83 -6.52 14.99
N VAL A 199 1.95 -7.71 14.39
CA VAL A 199 2.39 -7.89 13.00
C VAL A 199 1.41 -7.19 12.05
N SER A 200 0.11 -7.39 12.23
CA SER A 200 -0.92 -6.71 11.42
C SER A 200 -0.83 -5.19 11.55
N ALA A 201 -0.54 -4.68 12.74
CA ALA A 201 -0.35 -3.26 13.02
C ALA A 201 0.90 -2.70 12.33
N CYS A 202 2.00 -3.44 12.34
CA CYS A 202 3.20 -3.12 11.57
C CYS A 202 2.88 -3.04 10.07
N LEU A 203 2.18 -4.04 9.53
CA LEU A 203 1.82 -4.11 8.12
C LEU A 203 0.94 -2.92 7.71
N ALA A 204 -0.14 -2.67 8.45
CA ALA A 204 -1.04 -1.55 8.19
C ALA A 204 -0.35 -0.19 8.32
N GLY A 205 0.48 -0.03 9.35
CA GLY A 205 1.19 1.23 9.59
C GLY A 205 2.18 1.56 8.47
N ALA A 206 2.95 0.58 8.00
CA ALA A 206 3.89 0.87 6.93
C ALA A 206 3.19 1.17 5.60
N VAL A 207 2.14 0.42 5.22
CA VAL A 207 1.38 0.74 4.00
C VAL A 207 0.78 2.14 4.09
N CYS A 208 0.24 2.52 5.25
CA CYS A 208 -0.31 3.85 5.45
C CYS A 208 0.75 4.95 5.30
N GLY A 209 1.94 4.76 5.89
CA GLY A 209 3.03 5.75 5.79
C GLY A 209 3.57 5.88 4.36
N ASP A 210 3.78 4.75 3.69
CA ASP A 210 4.23 4.68 2.28
C ASP A 210 3.26 5.43 1.36
N HIS A 211 1.96 5.14 1.48
CA HIS A 211 0.91 5.69 0.63
C HIS A 211 0.77 7.21 0.73
N CYS A 212 1.15 7.85 1.84
CA CYS A 212 1.08 9.30 1.98
C CYS A 212 2.44 9.99 1.89
N SER A 213 3.52 9.24 1.68
CA SER A 213 4.87 9.80 1.59
C SER A 213 5.11 10.52 0.25
N PRO A 214 5.65 11.76 0.26
CA PRO A 214 6.03 12.48 -0.97
C PRO A 214 7.28 11.92 -1.66
N ILE A 215 7.94 10.91 -1.08
CA ILE A 215 9.13 10.29 -1.68
C ILE A 215 8.91 8.81 -1.99
N SER A 216 7.69 8.30 -1.76
CA SER A 216 7.34 6.91 -2.07
C SER A 216 7.28 6.67 -3.56
N ASP A 217 7.81 5.53 -3.99
CA ASP A 217 7.71 5.03 -5.36
C ASP A 217 6.26 4.80 -5.78
N THR A 218 5.42 4.30 -4.87
CA THR A 218 3.98 4.13 -5.10
C THR A 218 3.30 5.48 -5.34
N THR A 219 3.62 6.49 -4.53
CA THR A 219 3.06 7.85 -4.66
C THR A 219 3.54 8.56 -5.93
N ILE A 220 4.83 8.42 -6.26
CA ILE A 220 5.42 8.96 -7.48
C ILE A 220 4.78 8.32 -8.72
N MET A 221 4.69 6.99 -8.76
CA MET A 221 4.10 6.26 -9.87
C MET A 221 2.60 6.59 -10.01
N SER A 222 1.86 6.68 -8.90
CA SER A 222 0.44 7.03 -8.91
C SER A 222 0.19 8.43 -9.43
N SER A 223 0.97 9.42 -8.98
CA SER A 223 0.86 10.80 -9.46
C SER A 223 1.23 10.96 -10.94
N THR A 224 2.24 10.23 -11.40
CA THR A 224 2.68 10.21 -12.82
C THR A 224 1.63 9.53 -13.70
N GLY A 225 1.10 8.39 -13.27
CA GLY A 225 0.05 7.67 -13.99
C GLY A 225 -1.26 8.45 -14.08
N ALA A 226 -1.56 9.28 -13.08
CA ALA A 226 -2.71 10.18 -13.08
C ALA A 226 -2.45 11.52 -13.82
N MET A 227 -1.24 11.74 -14.36
CA MET A 227 -0.81 12.99 -15.00
C MET A 227 -1.15 14.23 -14.16
N CYS A 228 -0.93 14.15 -12.85
CA CYS A 228 -1.19 15.23 -11.92
C CYS A 228 0.10 15.68 -11.25
N ASN A 229 0.14 16.95 -10.81
CA ASN A 229 1.30 17.44 -10.07
C ASN A 229 1.50 16.58 -8.81
N HIS A 230 2.72 16.07 -8.63
CA HIS A 230 3.06 15.15 -7.55
C HIS A 230 2.74 15.70 -6.15
N ILE A 231 3.06 16.97 -5.90
CA ILE A 231 2.81 17.60 -4.59
C ILE A 231 1.31 17.77 -4.34
N ASN A 232 0.52 18.11 -5.36
CA ASN A 232 -0.94 18.15 -5.23
C ASN A 232 -1.52 16.76 -4.92
N HIS A 233 -0.99 15.71 -5.54
CA HIS A 233 -1.41 14.33 -5.27
C HIS A 233 -1.22 13.99 -3.79
N VAL A 234 -0.02 14.24 -3.26
CA VAL A 234 0.29 14.03 -1.83
C VAL A 234 -0.60 14.87 -0.93
N GLN A 235 -0.73 16.18 -1.22
CA GLN A 235 -1.49 17.11 -0.38
C GLN A 235 -2.98 16.79 -0.33
N THR A 236 -3.55 16.31 -1.44
CA THR A 236 -4.96 15.91 -1.49
C THR A 236 -5.20 14.57 -0.79
N GLN A 237 -4.22 13.66 -0.78
CA GLN A 237 -4.33 12.38 -0.08
C GLN A 237 -4.11 12.46 1.44
N LEU A 238 -3.22 13.35 1.90
CA LEU A 238 -2.80 13.43 3.30
C LEU A 238 -3.97 13.53 4.29
N PRO A 239 -5.01 14.37 4.07
CA PRO A 239 -6.15 14.47 5.00
C PRO A 239 -6.93 13.16 5.13
N TYR A 240 -7.11 12.43 4.03
CA TYR A 240 -7.79 11.13 4.03
C TYR A 240 -6.94 10.08 4.76
N ALA A 241 -5.65 10.00 4.43
CA ALA A 241 -4.71 9.06 5.04
C ALA A 241 -4.59 9.28 6.55
N LEU A 242 -4.44 10.53 7.01
CA LEU A 242 -4.34 10.87 8.43
C LEU A 242 -5.63 10.57 9.20
N THR A 243 -6.80 10.79 8.59
CA THR A 243 -8.09 10.44 9.22
C THR A 243 -8.17 8.93 9.45
N VAL A 244 -7.83 8.14 8.43
CA VAL A 244 -7.84 6.68 8.53
C VAL A 244 -6.77 6.17 9.51
N ALA A 245 -5.59 6.77 9.50
CA ALA A 245 -4.51 6.44 10.43
C ALA A 245 -4.92 6.70 11.89
N ALA A 246 -5.58 7.83 12.17
CA ALA A 246 -6.05 8.16 13.51
C ALA A 246 -7.10 7.16 14.03
N VAL A 247 -8.08 6.81 13.19
CA VAL A 247 -9.10 5.80 13.53
C VAL A 247 -8.44 4.43 13.74
N SER A 248 -7.50 4.05 12.88
CA SER A 248 -6.77 2.78 12.97
C SER A 248 -5.91 2.70 14.23
N PHE A 249 -5.23 3.78 14.61
CA PHE A 249 -4.45 3.86 15.84
C PHE A 249 -5.32 3.59 17.08
N VAL A 250 -6.50 4.22 17.16
CA VAL A 250 -7.48 3.95 18.22
C VAL A 250 -7.96 2.49 18.17
N GLY A 251 -8.23 1.96 16.97
CA GLY A 251 -8.56 0.56 16.76
C GLY A 251 -7.48 -0.40 17.30
N TYR A 252 -6.20 -0.11 17.09
CA TYR A 252 -5.08 -0.92 17.59
C TYR A 252 -4.89 -0.83 19.11
N ILE A 253 -5.26 0.29 19.74
CA ILE A 253 -5.36 0.38 21.20
C ILE A 253 -6.39 -0.65 21.68
N PHE A 254 -7.62 -0.61 21.13
CA PHE A 254 -8.66 -1.58 21.49
C PHE A 254 -8.25 -3.03 21.15
N ALA A 255 -7.53 -3.23 20.05
CA ALA A 255 -7.06 -4.54 19.62
C ALA A 255 -6.16 -5.22 20.65
N GLY A 256 -5.24 -4.47 21.27
CA GLY A 256 -4.34 -5.05 22.26
C GLY A 256 -5.02 -5.41 23.59
N PHE A 257 -6.15 -4.77 23.93
CA PHE A 257 -6.97 -5.14 25.10
C PHE A 257 -7.91 -6.31 24.80
N VAL A 258 -8.65 -6.26 23.70
CA VAL A 258 -9.74 -7.21 23.39
C VAL A 258 -9.20 -8.50 22.78
N LYS A 259 -8.10 -8.43 22.02
CA LYS A 259 -7.44 -9.57 21.36
C LYS A 259 -8.36 -10.40 20.45
N SER A 260 -9.42 -9.78 19.91
CA SER A 260 -10.38 -10.44 19.01
C SER A 260 -10.68 -9.56 17.80
N ALA A 261 -10.28 -10.03 16.61
CA ALA A 261 -10.52 -9.35 15.35
C ALA A 261 -12.02 -9.16 15.06
N TRP A 262 -12.85 -10.14 15.45
CA TRP A 262 -14.30 -10.12 15.24
C TRP A 262 -15.02 -9.00 15.99
N ILE A 263 -14.41 -8.48 17.07
CA ILE A 263 -14.97 -7.37 17.84
C ILE A 263 -14.34 -6.05 17.38
N VAL A 264 -13.03 -6.03 17.23
CA VAL A 264 -12.27 -4.80 16.95
C VAL A 264 -12.58 -4.25 15.55
N LEU A 265 -12.77 -5.12 14.55
CA LEU A 265 -13.07 -4.70 13.18
C LEU A 265 -14.42 -3.97 13.07
N PRO A 266 -15.56 -4.53 13.54
CA PRO A 266 -16.83 -3.81 13.56
C PRO A 266 -16.76 -2.50 14.35
N VAL A 267 -16.11 -2.50 15.52
CA VAL A 267 -15.96 -1.29 16.34
C VAL A 267 -15.18 -0.20 15.59
N SER A 268 -14.09 -0.56 14.93
CA SER A 268 -13.28 0.38 14.14
C SER A 268 -14.04 0.91 12.92
N LEU A 269 -14.89 0.08 12.29
CA LEU A 269 -15.76 0.51 11.19
C LEU A 269 -16.82 1.51 11.66
N VAL A 270 -17.48 1.24 12.79
CA VAL A 270 -18.45 2.17 13.38
C VAL A 270 -17.77 3.48 13.78
N LEU A 271 -16.57 3.41 14.36
CA LEU A 271 -15.76 4.58 14.68
C LEU A 271 -15.43 5.41 13.42
N MET A 272 -15.04 4.75 12.33
CA MET A 272 -14.79 5.41 11.04
C MET A 272 -16.03 6.15 10.54
N LEU A 273 -17.19 5.48 10.51
CA LEU A 273 -18.45 6.08 10.07
C LEU A 273 -18.85 7.26 10.96
N GLY A 274 -18.65 7.15 12.27
CA GLY A 274 -18.88 8.24 13.22
C GLY A 274 -17.99 9.45 12.96
N VAL A 275 -16.69 9.24 12.70
CA VAL A 275 -15.74 10.31 12.34
C VAL A 275 -16.13 10.96 11.01
N LEU A 276 -16.50 10.18 10.00
CA LEU A 276 -16.97 10.71 8.72
C LEU A 276 -18.26 11.54 8.87
N TYR A 277 -19.21 11.08 9.69
CA TYR A 277 -20.43 11.82 9.99
C TYR A 277 -20.13 13.14 10.72
N LEU A 278 -19.21 13.13 11.68
CA LEU A 278 -18.76 14.33 12.39
C LEU A 278 -18.10 15.32 11.43
N ILE A 279 -17.20 14.85 10.55
CA ILE A 279 -16.57 15.69 9.52
C ILE A 279 -17.64 16.30 8.60
N LYS A 280 -18.65 15.52 8.21
CA LYS A 280 -19.77 16.01 7.39
C LYS A 280 -20.54 17.12 8.09
N LEU A 281 -20.91 16.95 9.37
CA LEU A 281 -21.61 17.97 10.15
C LEU A 281 -20.79 19.27 10.25
N LEU A 282 -19.51 19.15 10.62
CA LEU A 282 -18.61 20.30 10.76
C LEU A 282 -18.33 21.03 9.44
N THR A 283 -18.48 20.34 8.30
CA THR A 283 -18.25 20.91 6.96
C THR A 283 -19.53 21.50 6.37
N SER A 284 -20.69 20.88 6.59
CA SER A 284 -22.00 21.43 6.17
C SER A 284 -22.27 22.79 6.82
N ASP A 285 -21.96 22.96 8.11
CA ASP A 285 -22.14 24.24 8.79
C ASP A 285 -21.24 25.35 8.22
N LYS A 286 -20.07 25.00 7.69
CA LYS A 286 -19.15 25.96 7.04
C LYS A 286 -19.64 26.38 5.66
N GLU A 287 -20.24 25.48 4.87
CA GLU A 287 -20.82 25.84 3.57
C GLU A 287 -22.06 26.74 3.73
N VAL A 288 -22.90 26.49 4.74
CA VAL A 288 -24.06 27.34 5.06
C VAL A 288 -23.61 28.73 5.53
N SER A 289 -22.58 28.80 6.38
CA SER A 289 -22.01 30.07 6.86
C SER A 289 -21.31 30.88 5.76
N ALA A 290 -20.64 30.21 4.81
CA ALA A 290 -19.98 30.85 3.67
C ALA A 290 -20.99 31.42 2.66
N ASN A 291 -22.07 30.69 2.37
CA ASN A 291 -23.14 31.17 1.47
C ASN A 291 -24.00 32.28 2.10
N GLY A 292 -24.19 32.29 3.42
CA GLY A 292 -24.89 33.36 4.13
C GLY A 292 -24.14 34.69 4.19
N LYS A 293 -22.81 34.70 4.02
CA LYS A 293 -22.00 35.92 3.93
C LYS A 293 -21.79 36.42 2.51
N ALA A 294 -22.02 35.59 1.49
CA ALA A 294 -21.95 35.99 0.09
C ALA A 294 -23.26 36.62 -0.43
N THR A 295 -24.32 36.59 0.38
CA THR A 295 -25.67 37.08 0.06
C THR A 295 -26.11 38.30 0.90
N ALA A 296 -25.19 38.90 1.66
CA ALA A 296 -25.37 40.16 2.38
C ALA A 296 -24.33 41.18 1.90
#